data_AF-A0A7K6Q3L7-F1
#
_entry.id   AF-A0A7K6Q3L7-F1
#
_cell.length_a   1.000
_cell.length_b   1.000
_cell.length_c   1.000
_cell.angle_alpha   90.00
_cell.angle_beta   90.00
_cell.angle_gamma   90.00
#
_symmetry.space_group_name_H-M   'P 1'
#
loop_
_entity.id
_entity.type
_entity.pdbx_description
1 polymer ?
#
loop_
_entity_poly.entity_id
_entity_poly.type
_entity_poly.pdbx_seq_one_letter_code
_entity_poly.pdbx_strand_id
1 'polypeptide(L)'
;CLQSSYFGEISIGEPPQKFLVLFDTGSSNLWVPSTDCKSPACFNHAKFQPRDSVTFTPSGRSCTVSYGSGSVTIVLGYDTLRV
;
A
#
# COMPACT_ATOMS: atom_id res chain seq x y z
N CYS A 1 3.04 28.07 -2.55
CA CYS A 1 2.07 27.03 -2.94
C CYS A 1 2.38 25.74 -2.19
N LEU A 2 2.04 25.67 -0.90
CA LEU A 2 2.11 24.39 -0.19
C LEU A 2 0.86 23.60 -0.56
N GLN A 3 1.05 22.41 -1.11
CA GLN A 3 -0.03 21.45 -1.27
C GLN A 3 -0.22 20.81 0.11
N SER A 4 -1.29 21.19 0.81
CA SER A 4 -1.67 20.54 2.06
C SER A 4 -2.10 19.12 1.73
N SER A 5 -1.40 18.14 2.32
CA SER A 5 -1.70 16.72 2.17
C SER A 5 -2.45 16.24 3.41
N TYR A 6 -3.58 15.56 3.20
CA TYR A 6 -4.35 14.97 4.28
C TYR A 6 -3.93 13.51 4.48
N PHE A 7 -3.55 13.17 5.70
CA PHE A 7 -3.17 11.81 6.06
C PHE A 7 -4.16 11.23 7.07
N GLY A 8 -4.36 9.92 7.00
CA GLY A 8 -5.15 9.16 7.96
C GLY A 8 -4.49 7.83 8.28
N GLU A 9 -4.76 7.31 9.48
CA GLU A 9 -4.36 5.95 9.85
C GLU A 9 -5.45 4.98 9.37
N ILE A 10 -5.06 3.92 8.69
CA ILE A 10 -5.91 2.80 8.34
C ILE A 10 -5.29 1.51 8.88
N SER A 11 -6.08 0.45 8.99
CA SER A 11 -5.58 -0.88 9.29
C SER A 11 -5.99 -1.89 8.22
N ILE A 12 -5.06 -2.77 7.85
CA ILE A 12 -5.26 -3.82 6.84
C ILE A 12 -4.98 -5.17 7.48
N GLY A 13 -5.87 -6.13 7.24
CA GLY A 13 -5.72 -7.51 7.66
C GLY A 13 -6.25 -7.84 9.06
N GLU A 14 -6.25 -9.13 9.35
CA GLU A 14 -6.47 -9.73 10.66
C GLU A 14 -5.31 -10.68 11.02
N PRO A 15 -4.53 -10.45 12.10
CA PRO A 15 -4.53 -9.27 12.95
C PRO A 15 -4.24 -7.95 12.21
N PRO A 16 -4.72 -6.80 12.70
CA PRO A 16 -4.59 -5.51 12.00
C PRO A 16 -3.14 -5.01 11.87
N GLN A 17 -2.73 -4.68 10.65
CA GLN A 17 -1.47 -3.98 10.34
C GLN A 17 -1.77 -2.51 10.01
N LYS A 18 -1.14 -1.57 10.73
CA LYS A 18 -1.45 -0.13 10.65
C LYS A 18 -0.61 0.59 9.59
N PHE A 19 -1.24 1.53 8.87
CA PHE A 19 -0.61 2.35 7.86
C PHE A 19 -1.07 3.80 7.95
N LEU A 20 -0.13 4.73 7.83
CA LEU A 20 -0.43 6.13 7.56
C LEU A 20 -0.52 6.30 6.04
N VAL A 21 -1.69 6.69 5.54
CA VAL A 21 -1.95 6.84 4.11
C VAL A 21 -2.24 8.29 3.74
N LEU A 22 -1.82 8.68 2.54
CA LEU A 22 -2.18 9.94 1.90
C LEU A 22 -3.54 9.77 1.22
N PHE A 23 -4.48 10.67 1.51
CA PHE A 23 -5.76 10.71 0.79
C PHE A 23 -5.60 11.47 -0.53
N ASP A 24 -5.63 10.72 -1.64
CA ASP A 24 -5.59 11.25 -3.00
C ASP A 24 -6.99 11.17 -3.63
N THR A 25 -7.57 12.32 -3.95
CA THR A 25 -8.89 12.40 -4.64
C THR A 25 -8.79 12.19 -6.15
N GLY A 26 -7.58 12.17 -6.70
CA GLY A 26 -7.31 11.96 -8.12
C GLY A 26 -7.21 10.49 -8.54
N SER A 27 -7.30 9.54 -7.60
CA SER A 27 -7.19 8.11 -7.89
C SER A 27 -8.19 7.26 -7.09
N SER A 28 -8.39 6.02 -7.54
CA SER A 28 -9.34 5.06 -6.95
C SER A 28 -8.65 3.82 -6.37
N ASN A 29 -7.32 3.85 -6.21
CA ASN A 29 -6.53 2.70 -5.81
C ASN A 29 -5.86 2.94 -4.46
N LEU A 30 -5.83 1.90 -3.63
CA LEU A 30 -5.02 1.86 -2.41
C LEU A 30 -3.69 1.18 -2.70
N TRP A 31 -2.60 1.80 -2.25
CA TRP A 31 -1.24 1.31 -2.39
C TRP A 31 -0.57 1.26 -1.02
N VAL A 32 -0.04 0.10 -0.63
CA VAL A 32 0.80 -0.04 0.56
C VAL A 32 2.11 -0.73 0.22
N PRO A 33 3.24 -0.34 0.83
CA PRO A 33 4.51 -1.03 0.62
C PRO A 33 4.44 -2.48 1.12
N SER A 34 4.97 -3.43 0.36
CA SER A 34 5.15 -4.82 0.82
C SER A 34 6.49 -4.98 1.54
N THR A 35 6.59 -5.95 2.45
CA THR A 35 7.87 -6.44 3.02
C THR A 35 8.86 -6.95 1.95
N ASP A 36 8.36 -7.31 0.77
CA ASP A 36 9.16 -7.68 -0.40
C ASP A 36 9.84 -6.48 -1.07
N CYS A 37 9.38 -5.24 -0.80
CA CYS A 37 9.99 -4.05 -1.36
C CYS A 37 11.41 -3.81 -0.79
N LYS A 38 12.40 -3.82 -1.69
CA LYS A 38 13.82 -3.56 -1.34
C LYS A 38 14.32 -2.17 -1.75
N SER A 39 13.48 -1.37 -2.41
CA SER A 39 13.82 0.01 -2.75
C SER A 39 14.02 0.85 -1.49
N PRO A 40 14.99 1.79 -1.47
CA PRO A 40 15.14 2.77 -0.39
C PRO A 40 13.84 3.54 -0.07
N ALA A 41 12.96 3.70 -1.07
CA ALA A 41 11.65 4.33 -0.89
C ALA A 41 10.77 3.64 0.17
N CYS A 42 10.96 2.35 0.42
CA CYS A 42 10.16 1.56 1.37
C CYS A 42 10.78 1.45 2.77
N PHE A 43 11.98 1.98 3.01
CA PHE A 43 12.72 1.72 4.25
C PHE A 43 12.09 2.38 5.47
N ASN A 44 11.59 3.61 5.32
CA ASN A 44 11.00 4.39 6.40
C ASN A 44 9.46 4.33 6.44
N HIS A 45 8.87 3.35 5.77
CA HIS A 45 7.41 3.16 5.72
C HIS A 45 6.99 1.85 6.37
N ALA A 46 5.80 1.86 6.97
CA ALA A 46 5.13 0.64 7.37
C ALA A 46 4.96 -0.27 6.15
N LYS A 47 5.23 -1.56 6.34
CA LYS A 47 5.23 -2.57 5.27
C LYS A 47 4.20 -3.64 5.60
N PHE A 48 3.35 -3.92 4.63
CA PHE A 48 2.38 -4.99 4.68
C PHE A 48 3.07 -6.34 4.54
N GLN A 49 2.79 -7.21 5.49
CA GLN A 49 3.25 -8.60 5.53
C GLN A 49 2.05 -9.51 5.27
N PRO A 50 1.86 -10.02 4.03
CA PRO A 50 0.70 -10.82 3.68
C PRO A 50 0.56 -12.10 4.52
N ARG A 51 1.68 -12.66 4.97
CA ARG A 51 1.70 -13.89 5.78
C ARG A 51 1.19 -13.70 7.21
N ASP A 52 1.17 -12.46 7.69
CA ASP A 52 0.73 -12.14 9.04
C ASP A 52 -0.77 -11.85 9.08
N SER A 53 -1.47 -11.87 7.94
CA SER A 53 -2.93 -11.75 7.90
C SER A 53 -3.63 -13.04 7.46
N VAL A 54 -4.62 -13.45 8.25
CA VAL A 54 -5.50 -14.59 7.94
C VAL A 54 -6.61 -14.25 6.94
N THR A 55 -6.88 -12.97 6.69
CA THR A 55 -7.90 -12.51 5.73
C THR A 55 -7.33 -12.16 4.36
N PHE A 56 -6.01 -12.16 4.22
CA PHE A 56 -5.35 -11.86 2.96
C PHE A 56 -5.63 -12.93 1.90
N THR A 57 -6.13 -12.49 0.75
CA THR A 57 -6.34 -13.32 -0.44
C THR A 57 -5.51 -12.76 -1.60
N PRO A 58 -4.45 -13.46 -2.05
CA PRO A 58 -3.66 -13.00 -3.18
C PRO A 58 -4.48 -13.07 -4.47
N SER A 59 -4.41 -12.02 -5.30
CA SER A 59 -5.01 -12.08 -6.64
C SER A 59 -4.15 -12.88 -7.63
N GLY A 60 -2.88 -13.14 -7.31
CA GLY A 60 -1.90 -13.77 -8.22
C GLY A 60 -1.49 -12.91 -9.41
N ARG A 61 -1.98 -11.67 -9.49
CA ARG A 61 -1.71 -10.73 -10.58
C ARG A 61 -0.66 -9.72 -10.15
N SER A 62 0.34 -9.50 -11.01
CA SER A 62 1.29 -8.41 -10.89
C SER A 62 1.18 -7.48 -12.09
N CYS A 63 1.40 -6.19 -11.89
CA CYS A 63 1.56 -5.24 -12.99
C CYS A 63 2.66 -4.23 -12.68
N THR A 64 3.17 -3.60 -13.73
CA THR A 64 4.10 -2.48 -13.62
C THR A 64 3.37 -1.24 -14.09
N VAL A 65 3.31 -0.23 -13.22
CA VAL A 65 2.75 1.08 -13.53
C VAL A 65 3.91 2.01 -13.81
N SER A 66 3.91 2.61 -15.00
CA SER A 66 4.96 3.54 -15.43
C SER A 66 4.47 4.97 -15.28
N TYR A 67 5.20 5.75 -14.50
CA TYR A 67 5.08 7.20 -14.36
C TYR A 67 6.20 7.89 -15.14
N GLY A 68 6.03 9.18 -15.46
CA GLY A 68 7.08 9.97 -16.11
C GLY A 68 8.39 10.05 -15.30
N SER A 69 8.30 9.85 -13.97
CA SER A 69 9.41 9.87 -13.03
C SER A 69 10.02 8.49 -12.71
N GLY A 70 9.47 7.40 -13.26
CA GLY A 70 9.91 6.04 -12.98
C GLY A 70 8.75 5.04 -12.97
N SER A 71 9.01 3.79 -12.62
CA SER A 71 7.99 2.73 -12.61
C SER A 71 7.89 2.06 -11.25
N VAL A 72 6.69 1.58 -10.91
CA VAL A 72 6.44 0.75 -9.73
C VAL A 72 5.88 -0.59 -10.17
N THR A 73 6.46 -1.67 -9.65
CA THR A 73 5.92 -3.03 -9.81
C THR A 73 5.12 -3.39 -8.58
N ILE A 74 3.90 -3.87 -8.80
CA ILE A 74 2.92 -4.10 -7.74
C ILE A 74 2.27 -5.46 -7.90
N VAL A 75 1.83 -6.01 -6.77
CA VAL A 75 1.08 -7.27 -6.68
C VAL A 75 -0.30 -6.94 -6.15
N LEU A 76 -1.33 -7.44 -6.82
CA LEU A 76 -2.72 -7.28 -6.43
C LEU A 76 -3.08 -8.30 -5.35
N GLY A 77 -3.79 -7.85 -4.33
CA GLY A 77 -4.32 -8.68 -3.25
C GLY A 77 -5.56 -8.04 -2.65
N TYR A 78 -6.36 -8.86 -1.99
CA TYR A 78 -7.56 -8.46 -1.29
C TYR A 78 -7.38 -8.75 0.20
N ASP A 79 -7.78 -7.82 1.05
CA ASP A 79 -7.72 -8.01 2.49
C ASP A 79 -8.77 -7.15 3.19
N THR A 80 -9.00 -7.40 4.48
CA THR A 80 -9.91 -6.65 5.33
C THR A 80 -9.35 -5.26 5.60
N LEU A 81 -10.03 -4.22 5.13
CA LEU A 81 -9.70 -2.81 5.42
C LEU A 81 -10.55 -2.28 6.57
N ARG A 82 -9.93 -1.56 7.49
CA ARG A 82 -10.58 -0.78 8.56
C ARG A 82 -10.06 0.65 8.53
N VAL A 83 -10.98 1.62 8.59
CA VAL A 83 -10.72 3.07 8.54
C VAL A 83 -11.05 3.68 9.89
#